data_AF-A0A954U774-F1
#
_entry.id   AF-A0A954U774-F1
#
_cell.length_a   1.000
_cell.length_b   1.000
_cell.length_c   1.000
_cell.angle_alpha   90.00
_cell.angle_beta   90.00
_cell.angle_gamma   90.00
#
_symmetry.space_group_name_H-M   'P 1'
#
loop_
_entity.id
_entity.type
_entity.pdbx_description
1 polymer ?
#
loop_
_entity_poly.entity_id
_entity_poly.type
_entity_poly.pdbx_seq_one_letter_code
_entity_poly.pdbx_strand_id
1 'polypeptide(L)'
;HAYHYRDFLIKAFNKDLPFDQFVQWQLAGDERAPDDPLAWMATGFLGGGAFPTQLTEAEFESARYDELDDMVSTTGVAFLGLSLGCARCHDHKFDPIPSEDYYRMAATFTTVIRSEKEFDLIPEKNLERRQQFQDRLTQLTHELQTFEKEVLPGRFRGWLARSMTDPQLLSDWDILSGTVTTSAGTKFQQ
;
A
#
# COMPACT_ATOMS: atom_id res chain seq x y z
N HIS A 1 0.06 2.02 5.45
CA HIS A 1 -0.26 0.58 5.66
C HIS A 1 -0.25 0.12 7.14
N ALA A 2 -0.30 1.03 8.13
CA ALA A 2 -0.20 0.68 9.57
C ALA A 2 -1.31 -0.25 10.12
N TYR A 3 -2.45 -0.33 9.43
CA TYR A 3 -3.58 -1.16 9.86
C TYR A 3 -3.28 -2.67 9.83
N HIS A 4 -2.36 -3.12 8.98
CA HIS A 4 -1.96 -4.54 8.93
C HIS A 4 -1.26 -4.96 10.22
N TYR A 5 -0.36 -4.13 10.73
CA TYR A 5 0.30 -4.36 12.01
C TYR A 5 -0.70 -4.36 13.18
N ARG A 6 -1.65 -3.41 13.19
CA ARG A 6 -2.76 -3.42 14.15
C ARG A 6 -3.56 -4.72 14.09
N ASP A 7 -3.92 -5.17 12.88
CA ASP A 7 -4.71 -6.39 12.70
C ASP A 7 -3.93 -7.64 13.14
N PHE A 8 -2.61 -7.66 12.95
CA PHE A 8 -1.74 -8.67 13.53
C PHE A 8 -1.86 -8.67 15.05
N LEU A 9 -1.67 -7.53 15.73
CA LEU A 9 -1.76 -7.45 17.19
C LEU A 9 -3.10 -7.97 17.72
N ILE A 10 -4.22 -7.53 17.13
CA ILE A 10 -5.56 -7.98 17.51
C ILE A 10 -5.68 -9.50 17.37
N LYS A 11 -5.24 -10.06 16.25
CA LYS A 11 -5.33 -11.50 15.99
C LYS A 11 -4.38 -12.31 16.87
N ALA A 12 -3.17 -11.82 17.10
CA ALA A 12 -2.16 -12.49 17.92
C ALA A 12 -2.64 -12.58 19.38
N PHE A 13 -3.14 -11.48 19.94
CA PHE A 13 -3.68 -11.48 21.30
C PHE A 13 -4.97 -12.30 21.42
N ASN A 14 -5.90 -12.20 20.46
CA ASN A 14 -7.13 -12.99 20.49
C ASN A 14 -6.91 -14.51 20.35
N LYS A 15 -5.74 -14.92 19.84
CA LYS A 15 -5.35 -16.32 19.68
C LYS A 15 -4.41 -16.81 20.78
N ASP A 16 -4.12 -15.97 21.77
CA ASP A 16 -3.12 -16.25 22.81
C ASP A 16 -1.78 -16.70 22.21
N LEU A 17 -1.31 -15.99 21.19
CA LEU A 17 -0.05 -16.32 20.52
C LEU A 17 1.09 -16.38 21.56
N PRO A 18 1.88 -17.47 21.61
CA PRO A 18 2.99 -17.59 22.54
C PRO A 18 3.92 -16.38 22.44
N PHE A 19 4.34 -15.84 23.58
CA PHE A 19 5.10 -14.58 23.61
C PHE A 19 6.44 -14.69 22.89
N ASP A 20 7.11 -15.84 22.96
CA ASP A 20 8.34 -16.12 22.22
C ASP A 20 8.12 -16.05 20.70
N GLN A 21 7.02 -16.63 20.21
CA GLN A 21 6.66 -16.53 18.80
C GLN A 21 6.23 -15.10 18.42
N PHE A 22 5.48 -14.42 19.28
CA PHE A 22 5.10 -13.02 19.09
C PHE A 22 6.35 -12.14 18.87
N VAL A 23 7.35 -12.23 19.75
CA VAL A 23 8.61 -11.46 19.63
C VAL A 23 9.38 -11.86 18.37
N GLN A 24 9.50 -13.16 18.07
CA GLN A 24 10.20 -13.61 16.87
C GLN A 24 9.55 -13.09 15.58
N TRP A 25 8.23 -13.06 15.51
CA TRP A 25 7.52 -12.55 14.34
C TRP A 25 7.63 -11.03 14.18
N GLN A 26 7.66 -10.28 15.29
CA GLN A 26 7.91 -8.83 15.25
C GLN A 26 9.26 -8.49 14.60
N LEU A 27 10.28 -9.32 14.83
CA LEU A 27 11.64 -9.09 14.35
C LEU A 27 11.94 -9.73 12.99
N ALA A 28 11.31 -10.86 12.65
CA ALA A 28 11.65 -11.65 11.47
C ALA A 28 10.49 -12.54 10.99
N GLY A 29 9.24 -12.09 11.12
CA GLY A 29 8.07 -12.90 10.75
C GLY A 29 8.02 -13.32 9.28
N ASP A 30 8.51 -12.46 8.39
CA ASP A 30 8.69 -12.74 6.96
C ASP A 30 9.71 -13.84 6.67
N GLU A 31 10.80 -13.93 7.45
CA GLU A 31 11.79 -14.99 7.33
C GLU A 31 11.38 -16.28 8.04
N ARG A 32 10.72 -16.16 9.20
CA ARG A 32 10.36 -17.30 10.06
C ARG A 32 9.13 -18.06 9.57
N ALA A 33 8.20 -17.37 8.93
CA ALA A 33 6.99 -17.97 8.38
C ALA A 33 6.61 -17.28 7.05
N PRO A 34 7.42 -17.49 5.98
CA PRO A 34 7.26 -16.78 4.71
C PRO A 34 5.92 -17.03 4.03
N ASP A 35 5.27 -18.15 4.33
CA ASP A 35 3.96 -18.52 3.77
C ASP A 35 2.77 -18.06 4.63
N ASP A 36 3.00 -17.43 5.78
CA ASP A 36 1.95 -16.93 6.67
C ASP A 36 1.85 -15.40 6.60
N PRO A 37 0.81 -14.85 5.95
CA PRO A 37 0.62 -13.41 5.88
C PRO A 37 0.52 -12.75 7.26
N LEU A 38 0.06 -13.46 8.30
CA LEU A 38 -0.02 -12.92 9.65
C LEU A 38 1.36 -12.65 10.24
N ALA A 39 2.35 -13.50 9.95
CA ALA A 39 3.74 -13.30 10.38
C ALA A 39 4.39 -12.12 9.64
N TRP A 40 4.13 -11.97 8.34
CA TRP A 40 4.55 -10.79 7.58
C TRP A 40 3.98 -9.48 8.13
N MET A 41 2.72 -9.48 8.57
CA MET A 41 2.13 -8.27 9.18
C MET A 41 2.85 -7.85 10.47
N ALA A 42 3.45 -8.80 11.20
CA ALA A 42 4.18 -8.54 12.44
C ALA A 42 5.45 -7.72 12.20
N THR A 43 6.13 -7.89 11.05
CA THR A 43 7.33 -7.09 10.71
C THR A 43 7.02 -5.61 10.48
N GLY A 44 5.73 -5.23 10.46
CA GLY A 44 5.29 -3.85 10.60
C GLY A 44 5.78 -3.17 11.88
N PHE A 45 6.28 -3.91 12.89
CA PHE A 45 7.01 -3.35 14.02
C PHE A 45 8.30 -2.64 13.60
N LEU A 46 9.10 -3.26 12.72
CA LEU A 46 10.31 -2.64 12.17
C LEU A 46 9.98 -1.69 11.02
N GLY A 47 9.00 -2.03 10.18
CA GLY A 47 8.59 -1.25 9.02
C GLY A 47 7.58 -0.13 9.30
N GLY A 48 7.21 0.09 10.57
CA GLY A 48 6.16 1.04 10.98
C GLY A 48 6.67 2.45 11.30
N GLY A 49 7.99 2.60 11.50
CA GLY A 49 8.64 3.85 11.85
C GLY A 49 8.54 4.93 10.78
N ALA A 50 8.93 6.15 11.15
CA ALA A 50 8.95 7.31 10.25
C ALA A 50 9.87 7.03 9.05
N PHE A 51 9.37 7.28 7.84
CA PHE A 51 10.14 7.07 6.61
C PHE A 51 9.88 8.21 5.62
N PRO A 52 10.88 9.05 5.32
CA PRO A 52 10.74 10.11 4.33
C PRO A 52 10.67 9.52 2.93
N THR A 53 9.58 9.76 2.20
CA THR A 53 9.39 9.25 0.83
C THR A 53 10.05 10.10 -0.24
N GLN A 54 10.55 11.28 0.13
CA GLN A 54 11.25 12.21 -0.75
C GLN A 54 12.56 12.59 -0.08
N LEU A 55 13.66 12.12 -0.65
CA LEU A 55 15.01 12.35 -0.15
C LEU A 55 15.89 12.85 -1.29
N THR A 56 16.73 13.82 -1.01
CA THR A 56 17.88 14.14 -1.86
C THR A 56 19.00 13.10 -1.65
N GLU A 57 19.94 13.03 -2.60
CA GLU A 57 21.08 12.11 -2.50
C GLU A 57 21.89 12.32 -1.20
N ALA A 58 22.03 13.57 -0.76
CA ALA A 58 22.76 13.92 0.46
C ALA A 58 22.05 13.48 1.76
N GLU A 59 20.74 13.25 1.72
CA GLU A 59 19.95 12.88 2.91
C GLU A 59 19.81 11.37 3.09
N PHE A 60 20.09 10.59 2.04
CA PHE A 60 19.83 9.15 2.01
C PHE A 60 20.55 8.39 3.14
N GLU A 61 21.84 8.69 3.34
CA GLU A 61 22.64 8.03 4.37
C GLU A 61 22.16 8.36 5.78
N SER A 62 21.89 9.64 6.07
CA SER A 62 21.39 10.06 7.40
C SER A 62 20.03 9.42 7.69
N ALA A 63 19.11 9.45 6.71
CA ALA A 63 17.80 8.85 6.86
C ALA A 63 17.88 7.35 7.15
N ARG A 64 18.83 6.64 6.52
CA ARG A 64 19.06 5.22 6.80
C ARG A 64 19.58 4.97 8.21
N TYR A 65 20.51 5.79 8.71
CA TYR A 65 20.99 5.65 10.09
C TYR A 65 19.93 6.00 11.13
N ASP A 66 19.06 6.97 10.85
CA ASP A 66 17.94 7.29 11.74
C ASP A 66 16.89 6.17 11.76
N GLU A 67 16.66 5.48 10.64
CA GLU A 67 15.83 4.28 10.60
C GLU A 67 16.41 3.14 11.45
N LEU A 68 17.72 2.89 11.36
CA LEU A 68 18.40 1.87 12.17
C LEU A 68 18.37 2.22 13.67
N ASP A 69 18.53 3.49 14.01
CA ASP A 69 18.41 3.99 15.39
C ASP A 69 16.99 3.77 15.95
N ASP A 70 15.95 4.02 15.15
CA ASP A 70 14.56 3.77 15.54
C ASP A 70 14.30 2.28 15.79
N MET A 71 14.81 1.40 14.92
CA MET A 71 14.70 -0.06 15.09
C MET A 71 15.40 -0.55 16.36
N VAL A 72 16.64 -0.10 16.62
CA VAL A 72 17.39 -0.46 17.83
C VAL A 72 16.69 0.05 19.09
N SER A 73 16.29 1.32 19.09
CA SER A 73 15.66 1.96 20.24
C SER A 73 14.31 1.33 20.57
N THR A 74 13.48 1.09 19.56
CA THR A 74 12.15 0.50 19.73
C THR A 74 12.26 -0.97 20.15
N THR A 75 13.16 -1.75 19.56
CA THR A 75 13.42 -3.13 19.98
C THR A 75 13.92 -3.21 21.42
N GLY A 76 14.87 -2.34 21.79
CA GLY A 76 15.43 -2.28 23.14
C GLY A 76 14.36 -2.00 24.19
N VAL A 77 13.54 -0.97 23.97
CA VAL A 77 12.49 -0.61 24.93
C VAL A 77 11.37 -1.65 24.96
N ALA A 78 10.93 -2.15 23.80
CA ALA A 78 9.78 -3.05 23.71
C ALA A 78 10.06 -4.45 24.26
N PHE A 79 11.25 -5.01 24.03
CA PHE A 79 11.53 -6.42 24.31
C PHE A 79 12.64 -6.65 25.33
N LEU A 80 13.56 -5.70 25.51
CA LEU A 80 14.64 -5.80 26.50
C LEU A 80 14.35 -4.97 27.76
N GLY A 81 13.41 -4.01 27.68
CA GLY A 81 13.17 -3.04 28.75
C GLY A 81 14.34 -2.07 28.95
N LEU A 82 15.16 -1.84 27.92
CA LEU A 82 16.37 -1.03 27.98
C LEU A 82 16.31 0.13 27.00
N SER A 83 16.66 1.34 27.45
CA SER A 83 16.81 2.51 26.59
C SER A 83 18.23 2.57 26.01
N LEU A 84 18.42 2.05 24.81
CA LEU A 84 19.76 1.92 24.20
C LEU A 84 20.29 3.21 23.55
N GLY A 85 19.45 4.24 23.36
CA GLY A 85 19.79 5.42 22.56
C GLY A 85 21.01 6.22 23.06
N CYS A 86 21.31 6.24 24.37
CA CYS A 86 22.52 6.92 24.85
C CYS A 86 23.81 6.23 24.37
N ALA A 87 23.78 4.91 24.17
CA ALA A 87 24.92 4.12 23.69
C ALA A 87 25.31 4.45 22.23
N ARG A 88 24.49 5.22 21.50
CA ARG A 88 24.76 5.64 20.11
C ARG A 88 26.05 6.45 19.99
N CYS A 89 26.30 7.36 20.93
CA CYS A 89 27.38 8.35 20.80
C CYS A 89 28.52 8.13 21.81
N HIS A 90 28.24 7.44 22.91
CA HIS A 90 29.20 7.14 23.98
C HIS A 90 28.68 5.96 24.79
N ASP A 91 29.54 5.32 25.58
CA ASP A 91 29.12 4.18 26.39
C ASP A 91 27.98 4.59 27.33
N HIS A 92 26.99 3.70 27.50
CA HIS A 92 25.79 4.04 28.24
C HIS A 92 26.12 4.53 29.65
N LYS A 93 25.49 5.64 30.07
CA LYS A 93 25.88 6.37 31.29
C LYS A 93 25.78 5.53 32.57
N PHE A 94 24.77 4.67 32.65
CA PHE A 94 24.43 3.94 33.88
C PHE A 94 24.53 2.42 33.74
N ASP A 95 24.40 1.91 32.52
CA ASP A 95 24.35 0.46 32.26
C ASP A 95 25.64 0.06 31.54
N PRO A 96 26.14 -1.17 31.75
CA PRO A 96 27.37 -1.65 31.12
C PRO A 96 27.13 -2.02 29.65
N ILE A 97 26.71 -1.04 28.85
CA ILE A 97 26.42 -1.18 27.42
C ILE A 97 27.41 -0.28 26.67
N PRO A 98 28.50 -0.85 26.14
CA PRO A 98 29.44 -0.13 25.31
C PRO A 98 28.78 0.38 24.02
N SER A 99 29.30 1.48 23.50
CA SER A 99 28.88 2.01 22.20
C SER A 99 29.06 0.97 21.08
N GLU A 100 30.09 0.13 21.19
CA GLU A 100 30.32 -0.97 20.24
C GLU A 100 29.15 -1.96 20.19
N ASP A 101 28.56 -2.32 21.34
CA ASP A 101 27.43 -3.25 21.39
C ASP A 101 26.14 -2.63 20.82
N TYR A 102 25.96 -1.33 20.97
CA TYR A 102 24.89 -0.59 20.26
C TYR A 102 25.04 -0.76 18.74
N TYR A 103 26.24 -0.55 18.20
CA TYR A 103 26.48 -0.69 16.76
C TYR A 103 26.42 -2.14 16.27
N ARG A 104 26.75 -3.13 17.11
CA ARG A 104 26.53 -4.56 16.80
C ARG A 104 25.04 -4.89 16.70
N MET A 105 24.21 -4.31 17.57
CA MET A 105 22.76 -4.46 17.47
C MET A 105 22.22 -3.77 16.22
N ALA A 106 22.65 -2.52 15.94
CA ALA A 106 22.28 -1.81 14.71
C ALA A 106 22.66 -2.60 13.45
N ALA A 107 23.82 -3.25 13.45
CA ALA A 107 24.29 -4.08 12.34
C ALA A 107 23.30 -5.21 11.99
N THR A 108 22.57 -5.75 12.97
CA THR A 108 21.56 -6.81 12.76
C THR A 108 20.41 -6.33 11.88
N PHE A 109 20.09 -5.02 11.90
CA PHE A 109 19.00 -4.44 11.12
C PHE A 109 19.45 -3.84 9.78
N THR A 110 20.75 -3.83 9.48
CA THR A 110 21.28 -3.20 8.25
C THR A 110 20.72 -3.80 6.96
N THR A 111 20.28 -5.05 7.00
CA THR A 111 19.66 -5.77 5.88
C THR A 111 18.14 -5.61 5.81
N VAL A 112 17.50 -4.96 6.79
CA VAL A 112 16.06 -4.69 6.75
C VAL A 112 15.80 -3.61 5.72
N ILE A 113 15.08 -3.97 4.66
CA ILE A 113 14.67 -3.07 3.59
C ILE A 113 13.16 -2.96 3.60
N ARG A 114 12.67 -1.74 3.79
CA ARG A 114 11.23 -1.46 3.64
C ARG A 114 10.82 -1.71 2.20
N SER A 115 9.87 -2.62 2.03
CA SER A 115 9.34 -2.97 0.71
C SER A 115 7.82 -3.08 0.78
N GLU A 116 7.18 -2.70 -0.32
CA GLU A 116 5.75 -2.96 -0.49
C GLU A 116 5.60 -4.38 -1.02
N LYS A 117 4.82 -5.19 -0.28
CA LYS A 117 4.55 -6.58 -0.60
C LYS A 117 3.05 -6.78 -0.63
N GLU A 118 2.56 -7.31 -1.74
CA GLU A 118 1.16 -7.68 -1.88
C GLU A 118 0.92 -9.05 -1.27
N PHE A 119 -0.08 -9.14 -0.39
CA PHE A 119 -0.51 -10.40 0.21
C PHE A 119 -2.00 -10.61 -0.01
N ASP A 120 -2.35 -11.82 -0.43
CA ASP A 120 -3.74 -12.25 -0.40
C ASP A 120 -4.10 -12.79 0.98
N LEU A 121 -4.77 -11.97 1.77
CA LEU A 121 -5.13 -12.30 3.15
C LEU A 121 -6.33 -13.23 3.27
N ILE A 122 -7.07 -13.40 2.17
CA ILE A 122 -8.31 -14.18 2.08
C ILE A 122 -8.41 -14.82 0.69
N PRO A 123 -7.46 -15.70 0.32
CA PRO A 123 -7.28 -16.17 -1.06
C PRO A 123 -8.54 -16.83 -1.61
N GLU A 124 -9.21 -17.67 -0.83
CA GLU A 124 -10.45 -18.33 -1.23
C GLU A 124 -11.54 -17.32 -1.60
N LYS A 125 -11.81 -16.34 -0.72
CA LYS A 125 -12.83 -15.31 -0.95
C LYS A 125 -12.45 -14.35 -2.08
N ASN A 126 -11.15 -14.05 -2.21
CA ASN A 126 -10.67 -13.18 -3.28
C ASN A 126 -10.71 -13.88 -4.64
N LEU A 127 -10.49 -15.19 -4.70
CA LEU A 127 -10.71 -15.99 -5.91
C LEU A 127 -12.17 -15.94 -6.34
N GLU A 128 -13.12 -16.15 -5.43
CA GLU A 128 -14.56 -16.04 -5.73
C GLU A 128 -14.92 -14.63 -6.25
N ARG A 129 -14.42 -13.58 -5.58
CA ARG A 129 -14.65 -12.19 -6.00
C ARG A 129 -14.05 -11.89 -7.38
N ARG A 130 -12.85 -12.42 -7.66
CA ARG A 130 -12.19 -12.26 -8.96
C ARG A 130 -13.00 -12.93 -10.06
N GLN A 131 -13.53 -14.13 -9.80
CA GLN A 131 -14.40 -14.83 -10.74
C GLN A 131 -15.68 -14.02 -11.02
N GLN A 132 -16.39 -13.59 -9.97
CA GLN A 132 -17.60 -12.77 -10.10
C GLN A 132 -17.33 -11.46 -10.87
N PHE A 133 -16.20 -10.82 -10.58
CA PHE A 133 -15.77 -9.62 -11.29
C PHE A 133 -15.52 -9.90 -12.77
N GLN A 134 -14.82 -10.99 -13.10
CA GLN A 134 -14.55 -11.39 -14.48
C GLN A 134 -15.84 -11.69 -15.24
N ASP A 135 -16.77 -12.45 -14.65
CA ASP A 135 -18.06 -12.76 -15.26
C ASP A 135 -18.85 -11.47 -15.57
N ARG A 136 -18.90 -10.55 -14.60
CA ARG A 136 -19.59 -9.26 -14.78
C ARG A 136 -18.89 -8.38 -15.80
N LEU A 137 -17.55 -8.37 -15.81
CA LEU A 137 -16.76 -7.62 -16.79
C LEU A 137 -17.04 -8.14 -18.19
N THR A 138 -17.01 -9.45 -18.41
CA THR A 138 -17.33 -10.07 -19.70
C THR A 138 -18.74 -9.69 -20.16
N GLN A 139 -19.73 -9.74 -19.27
CA GLN A 139 -21.09 -9.30 -19.58
C GLN A 139 -21.13 -7.83 -20.00
N LEU A 140 -20.56 -6.92 -19.19
CA LEU A 140 -20.56 -5.48 -19.47
C LEU A 140 -19.80 -5.14 -20.74
N THR A 141 -18.69 -5.81 -21.02
CA THR A 141 -17.94 -5.65 -22.26
C THR A 141 -18.78 -6.08 -23.46
N HIS A 142 -19.55 -7.18 -23.35
CA HIS A 142 -20.45 -7.61 -24.40
C HIS A 142 -21.62 -6.62 -24.61
N GLU A 143 -22.23 -6.14 -23.53
CA GLU A 143 -23.28 -5.11 -23.58
C GLU A 143 -22.78 -3.81 -24.21
N LEU A 144 -21.57 -3.37 -23.84
CA LEU A 144 -20.91 -2.19 -24.42
C LEU A 144 -20.69 -2.36 -25.92
N GLN A 145 -20.09 -3.49 -26.34
CA GLN A 145 -19.85 -3.78 -27.76
C GLN A 145 -21.16 -3.82 -28.56
N THR A 146 -22.22 -4.38 -27.99
CA THR A 146 -23.54 -4.43 -28.62
C THR A 146 -24.12 -3.03 -28.74
N PHE A 147 -24.07 -2.23 -27.68
CA PHE A 147 -24.53 -0.84 -27.70
C PHE A 147 -23.77 0.00 -28.73
N GLU A 148 -22.43 -0.10 -28.77
CA GLU A 148 -21.57 0.62 -29.71
C GLU A 148 -21.86 0.26 -31.16
N LYS A 149 -22.17 -1.01 -31.46
CA LYS A 149 -22.45 -1.46 -32.82
C LYS A 149 -23.88 -1.14 -33.26
N GLU A 150 -24.86 -1.39 -32.40
CA GLU A 150 -26.28 -1.43 -32.80
C GLU A 150 -27.03 -0.15 -32.46
N VAL A 151 -26.73 0.47 -31.31
CA VAL A 151 -27.54 1.57 -30.76
C VAL A 151 -26.85 2.92 -30.97
N LEU A 152 -25.55 3.00 -30.70
CA LEU A 152 -24.77 4.23 -30.73
C LEU A 152 -24.80 4.90 -32.11
N PRO A 153 -24.64 4.22 -33.26
CA PRO A 153 -24.64 4.89 -34.56
C PRO A 153 -25.99 5.52 -34.90
N GLY A 154 -27.09 4.90 -34.47
CA GLY A 154 -28.44 5.46 -34.62
C GLY A 154 -28.64 6.70 -33.75
N ARG A 155 -28.27 6.62 -32.47
CA ARG A 155 -28.33 7.75 -31.55
C ARG A 155 -27.45 8.91 -31.99
N PHE A 156 -26.24 8.62 -32.46
CA PHE A 156 -25.30 9.61 -32.96
C PHE A 156 -25.86 10.32 -34.20
N ARG A 157 -26.38 9.58 -35.20
CA ARG A 157 -27.04 10.19 -36.37
C ARG A 157 -28.24 11.06 -35.98
N GLY A 158 -29.07 10.60 -35.04
CA GLY A 158 -30.22 11.37 -34.55
C GLY A 158 -29.82 12.61 -33.75
N TRP A 159 -28.70 12.57 -33.02
CA TRP A 159 -28.11 13.76 -32.39
C TRP A 159 -27.58 14.71 -33.46
N LEU A 160 -26.79 14.22 -34.42
CA LEU A 160 -26.20 15.01 -35.50
C LEU A 160 -27.27 15.79 -36.28
N ALA A 161 -28.38 15.14 -36.64
CA ALA A 161 -29.50 15.77 -37.35
C ALA A 161 -30.26 16.84 -36.55
N ARG A 162 -30.20 16.81 -35.21
CA ARG A 162 -30.83 17.82 -34.34
C ARG A 162 -29.87 18.94 -33.95
N SER A 163 -28.58 18.63 -33.87
CA SER A 163 -27.54 19.54 -33.39
C SER A 163 -26.83 20.28 -34.51
N MET A 164 -26.91 19.80 -35.76
CA MET A 164 -26.37 20.48 -36.92
C MET A 164 -27.50 21.00 -37.83
N THR A 165 -27.43 22.29 -38.18
CA THR A 165 -28.35 22.95 -39.10
C THR A 165 -27.96 22.77 -40.58
N ASP A 166 -26.70 22.43 -40.88
CA ASP A 166 -26.21 22.13 -42.23
C ASP A 166 -25.15 21.00 -42.19
N PRO A 167 -25.44 19.80 -42.75
CA PRO A 167 -24.53 18.66 -42.76
C PRO A 167 -23.29 18.81 -43.66
N GLN A 168 -23.21 19.83 -44.52
CA GLN A 168 -22.07 20.03 -45.44
C GLN A 168 -20.85 20.71 -44.81
N LEU A 169 -20.91 21.09 -43.53
CA LEU A 169 -19.88 21.92 -42.88
C LEU A 169 -18.79 21.16 -42.11
N LEU A 170 -18.83 19.81 -42.05
CA LEU A 170 -17.79 19.07 -41.31
C LEU A 170 -16.47 19.04 -42.10
N SER A 171 -15.52 19.87 -41.69
CA SER A 171 -14.11 19.75 -42.02
C SER A 171 -13.44 18.67 -41.16
N ASP A 172 -12.24 18.22 -41.55
CA ASP A 172 -11.45 17.25 -40.77
C ASP A 172 -11.09 17.72 -39.34
N TRP A 173 -11.35 18.99 -38.99
CA TRP A 173 -10.95 19.63 -37.73
C TRP A 173 -12.07 20.38 -37.00
N ASP A 174 -13.31 19.93 -37.10
CA ASP A 174 -14.39 20.55 -36.33
C ASP A 174 -14.47 20.07 -34.89
N ILE A 175 -14.55 21.05 -33.98
CA ILE A 175 -14.81 20.82 -32.56
C ILE A 175 -16.33 20.71 -32.39
N LEU A 176 -16.81 19.48 -32.19
CA LEU A 176 -18.21 19.21 -31.91
C LEU A 176 -18.56 19.73 -30.51
N SER A 177 -19.35 20.80 -30.44
CA SER A 177 -19.92 21.27 -29.17
C SER A 177 -21.19 20.50 -28.82
N GLY A 178 -21.32 20.15 -27.54
CA GLY A 178 -22.41 19.29 -27.06
C GLY A 178 -22.75 19.57 -25.62
N THR A 179 -24.04 19.55 -25.28
CA THR A 179 -24.48 19.64 -23.89
C THR A 179 -24.81 18.25 -23.37
N VAL A 180 -23.97 17.72 -22.48
CA VAL A 180 -24.23 16.44 -21.80
C VAL A 180 -25.05 16.73 -20.55
N THR A 181 -26.22 16.11 -20.42
CA THR A 181 -27.05 16.22 -19.21
C THR A 181 -27.02 14.88 -18.48
N THR A 182 -26.61 14.89 -17.21
CA THR A 182 -26.64 13.67 -16.39
C THR A 182 -28.07 13.34 -15.97
N SER A 183 -28.31 12.10 -15.54
CA SER A 183 -29.58 11.66 -14.95
C SER A 183 -29.99 12.46 -13.71
N ALA A 184 -29.04 13.15 -13.06
CA ALA A 184 -29.27 14.07 -11.95
C ALA A 184 -29.51 15.54 -12.39
N GLY A 185 -29.56 15.81 -13.70
CA GLY A 185 -29.89 17.14 -14.26
C GLY A 185 -28.71 18.10 -14.43
N THR A 186 -27.48 17.70 -14.10
CA THR A 186 -26.29 18.54 -14.28
C THR A 186 -25.95 18.64 -15.77
N LYS A 187 -25.82 19.88 -16.28
CA LYS A 187 -25.45 20.16 -17.67
C LYS A 187 -23.96 20.49 -17.75
N PHE A 188 -23.24 19.76 -18.58
CA PHE A 188 -21.85 20.04 -18.94
C PHE A 188 -21.83 20.54 -20.40
N GLN A 189 -21.25 21.71 -20.61
CA GLN A 189 -20.95 22.22 -21.95
C GLN A 189 -19.47 21.99 -22.24
N GLN A 190 -19.19 21.33 -23.36
CA GLN A 190 -17.89 21.41 -24.04
C GLN A 190 -18.07 22.22 -25.33
#